data_AF-H9XPN0-F1
#
_entry.id   AF-H9XPN0-F1
#
_cell.length_a   1.000
_cell.length_b   1.000
_cell.length_c   1.000
_cell.angle_alpha   90.00
_cell.angle_beta   90.00
_cell.angle_gamma   90.00
#
_symmetry.space_group_name_H-M   'P 1'
#
loop_
_entity.id
_entity.type
_entity.pdbx_description
1 polymer ?
#
loop_
_entity_poly.entity_id
_entity_poly.type
_entity_poly.pdbx_seq_one_letter_code
_entity_poly.pdbx_strand_id
1 'polypeptide(L)' 'NIISSIGSFISILSLIFLIYLIWEALSSKRLIINFFYLNSSMEWLNIYPPMNHSYNEIPSI' A
#
# COMPACT_ATOMS: atom_id res chain seq x y z
N ASN A 1 32.44 -6.28 -11.01
CA ASN A 1 31.99 -4.88 -11.09
C ASN A 1 30.94 -4.62 -12.18
N ILE A 2 30.98 -5.29 -13.33
CA ILE A 2 29.99 -5.08 -14.42
C ILE A 2 28.59 -5.63 -14.05
N ILE A 3 28.53 -6.85 -13.47
CA ILE A 3 27.26 -7.43 -12.98
C ILE A 3 26.65 -6.55 -11.87
N SER A 4 27.49 -6.06 -10.95
CA SER A 4 27.02 -5.21 -9.85
C SER A 4 26.55 -3.84 -10.35
N SER A 5 27.19 -3.27 -11.39
CA SER A 5 26.72 -2.02 -12.00
C SER A 5 25.38 -2.19 -12.72
N ILE A 6 25.18 -3.30 -13.44
CA ILE A 6 23.88 -3.62 -14.05
C ILE A 6 22.79 -3.76 -12.97
N GLY A 7 23.11 -4.44 -11.85
CA GLY A 7 22.21 -4.56 -10.71
C GLY A 7 21.83 -3.22 -10.10
N SER A 8 22.81 -2.31 -9.95
CA SER A 8 22.54 -0.96 -9.44
C SER A 8 21.62 -0.16 -10.36
N PHE A 9 21.79 -0.27 -11.68
CA PHE A 9 20.93 0.40 -12.64
C PHE A 9 19.49 -0.12 -12.58
N ILE A 10 19.31 -1.44 -12.45
CA ILE A 10 18.00 -2.07 -12.26
C ILE A 10 17.34 -1.58 -10.97
N SER A 11 18.08 -1.44 -9.87
CA SER A 11 17.54 -0.90 -8.61
C SER A 11 17.14 0.57 -8.69
N ILE A 12 17.84 1.39 -9.48
CA ILE A 12 17.48 2.79 -9.69
C ILE A 12 16.19 2.88 -10.50
N LEU A 13 16.07 2.07 -11.56
CA LEU A 13 14.85 2.00 -12.35
C LEU A 13 13.66 1.53 -11.51
N SER A 14 13.82 0.50 -10.68
CA SER A 14 12.74 0.02 -9.82
C SER A 14 12.26 1.07 -8.83
N LEU A 15 13.17 1.88 -8.28
CA LEU A 15 12.83 3.01 -7.41
C LEU A 15 12.01 4.07 -8.16
N ILE A 16 12.43 4.46 -9.37
CA ILE A 16 11.72 5.45 -10.19
C ILE A 16 10.30 4.93 -10.51
N PHE A 17 10.17 3.66 -10.88
CA PHE A 17 8.87 3.03 -11.10
C PHE A 17 8.00 3.03 -9.84
N LEU A 18 8.57 2.71 -8.68
CA LEU A 18 7.84 2.71 -7.42
C LEU A 18 7.29 4.11 -7.09
N ILE A 19 8.09 5.16 -7.29
CA ILE A 19 7.64 6.55 -7.07
C ILE A 19 6.50 6.92 -8.02
N TYR A 20 6.62 6.54 -9.29
CA TYR A 20 5.57 6.78 -10.29
C TYR A 20 4.25 6.09 -9.93
N LEU A 21 4.31 4.82 -9.51
CA LEU A 21 3.12 4.06 -9.12
C LEU A 21 2.42 4.67 -7.89
N ILE A 22 3.19 5.13 -6.89
CA ILE A 22 2.62 5.81 -5.71
C ILE A 22 1.91 7.10 -6.14
N TRP A 23 2.55 7.91 -6.99
CA TRP A 23 1.96 9.16 -7.48
C TRP A 23 0.68 8.90 -8.30
N GLU A 24 0.69 7.91 -9.20
CA GLU A 24 -0.46 7.53 -10.02
C GLU A 24 -1.63 7.01 -9.17
N ALA A 25 -1.34 6.21 -8.14
CA ALA A 25 -2.35 5.72 -7.20
C ALA A 25 -3.01 6.86 -6.41
N LEU A 26 -2.23 7.82 -5.92
CA LEU A 26 -2.75 8.98 -5.18
C LEU A 26 -3.55 9.93 -6.08
N SER A 27 -3.14 10.12 -7.34
CA SER A 27 -3.84 10.98 -8.29
C SER A 27 -5.17 10.37 -8.77
N SER A 28 -5.23 9.05 -8.94
CA SER A 28 -6.41 8.37 -9.52
C SER A 28 -7.53 8.09 -8.52
N LYS A 29 -7.26 8.13 -7.20
CA LYS A 29 -8.24 7.93 -6.11
C LYS A 29 -9.20 6.75 -6.35
N ARG A 30 -8.68 5.63 -6.84
CA ARG A 30 -9.48 4.44 -7.16
C ARG A 30 -10.11 3.87 -5.89
N LEU A 31 -11.39 3.50 -5.97
CA LEU A 31 -12.08 2.78 -4.91
C LEU A 31 -11.56 1.34 -4.82
N ILE A 32 -11.43 0.83 -3.61
CA ILE A 32 -11.02 -0.55 -3.35
C ILE A 32 -12.24 -1.45 -3.56
N ILE A 33 -12.16 -2.37 -4.53
CA ILE A 33 -13.29 -3.23 -4.92
C ILE A 33 -13.27 -4.56 -4.16
N ASN A 34 -12.09 -5.12 -3.86
CA ASN A 34 -11.96 -6.37 -3.12
C ASN A 34 -10.56 -6.50 -2.48
N PHE A 35 -10.48 -7.21 -1.35
CA PHE A 35 -9.23 -7.58 -0.71
C PHE A 35 -8.89 -9.05 -1.01
N PHE A 36 -7.63 -9.31 -1.38
CA PHE A 36 -7.15 -10.67 -1.74
C PHE A 36 -6.42 -11.37 -0.58
N TYR A 37 -6.50 -10.85 0.64
CA TYR A 37 -5.81 -11.42 1.81
C TYR A 37 -6.80 -11.78 2.92
N LEU A 38 -6.36 -12.67 3.81
CA LEU A 38 -7.08 -13.00 5.04
C LEU A 38 -6.85 -11.89 6.08
N ASN A 39 -7.93 -11.37 6.66
CA ASN A 39 -7.87 -10.36 7.71
C ASN A 39 -7.38 -11.00 9.02
N SER A 40 -6.08 -10.93 9.28
CA SER A 40 -5.46 -11.46 10.50
C SER A 40 -5.51 -10.50 11.69
N SER A 41 -5.77 -9.20 11.44
CA SER A 41 -5.91 -8.17 12.48
C SER A 41 -7.17 -7.32 12.26
N MET A 42 -7.67 -6.73 13.34
CA MET A 42 -8.86 -5.89 13.35
C MET A 42 -8.72 -4.63 12.49
N GLU A 43 -7.50 -4.15 12.26
CA GLU A 43 -7.25 -2.96 11.43
C GLU A 43 -7.68 -3.17 9.98
N TRP A 44 -7.56 -4.40 9.46
CA TRP A 44 -7.92 -4.71 8.09
C TRP A 44 -9.45 -4.71 7.83
N LEU A 45 -10.25 -4.76 8.90
CA LEU A 45 -11.72 -4.68 8.84
C LEU A 45 -12.24 -3.25 8.80
N ASN A 46 -11.38 -2.24 9.02
CA ASN A 46 -11.78 -0.84 8.96
C ASN A 46 -12.09 -0.38 7.53
N ILE A 47 -12.82 0.72 7.43
CA ILE A 47 -13.11 1.39 6.15
C ILE A 47 -11.85 2.13 5.68
N TYR A 48 -11.70 2.32 4.36
CA TYR A 48 -10.61 3.06 3.75
C TYR A 48 -11.19 4.26 2.99
N PRO A 49 -10.95 5.52 3.43
CA PRO A 49 -10.14 5.91 4.59
C PRO A 49 -10.83 5.62 5.93
N PRO A 50 -10.06 5.40 7.02
CA PRO A 50 -10.63 5.20 8.34
C PRO A 50 -11.29 6.49 8.84
N MET A 51 -12.31 6.33 9.67
CA MET A 51 -12.97 7.45 10.35
C MET A 51 -12.07 7.94 11.50
N ASN A 52 -12.14 9.24 11.84
CA ASN A 52 -11.36 9.82 12.95
C ASN A 52 -11.59 9.08 14.28
N HIS A 53 -12.83 8.64 14.51
CA HIS A 53 -13.19 7.71 15.58
C HIS A 53 -13.63 6.41 14.92
N SER A 54 -12.72 5.44 14.85
CA SER A 54 -12.94 4.16 14.16
C SER A 54 -13.87 3.20 14.89
N TYR A 55 -13.99 3.33 16.22
CA TYR A 55 -14.83 2.48 17.05
C TYR A 55 -15.70 3.32 17.98
N ASN A 56 -16.98 2.97 18.07
CA ASN A 56 -17.91 3.58 19.03
C ASN A 56 -17.72 3.01 20.45
N GLU A 57 -17.26 1.76 20.54
CA GLU A 57 -17.02 1.03 21.78
C GLU A 57 -15.72 0.24 21.65
N ILE A 58 -15.13 -0.18 22.78
CA ILE A 58 -13.87 -0.94 22.76
C ILE A 58 -14.15 -2.30 22.11
N PRO A 59 -13.49 -2.64 20.98
CA PRO A 59 -13.68 -3.92 20.36
C PRO A 59 -13.19 -5.04 21.29
N SER A 60 -14.09 -5.93 21.70
CA SER A 60 -13.72 -7.19 22.35
C SER A 60 -13.23 -8.16 21.27
N ILE A 61 -11.99 -8.64 21.41
CA ILE A 61 -11.38 -9.63 20.51
C ILE A 61 -12.06 -11.00 20.64
#